data_AF-G8ZT23-F1
#
_entry.id   AF-G8ZT23-F1
#
_cell.length_a   1.000
_cell.length_b   1.000
_cell.length_c   1.000
_cell.angle_alpha   90.00
_cell.angle_beta   90.00
_cell.angle_gamma   90.00
#
_symmetry.space_group_name_H-M   'P 1'
#
loop_
_entity.id
_entity.type
_entity.pdbx_description
1 polymer ?
#
loop_
_entity_poly.entity_id
_entity_poly.type
_entity_poly.pdbx_seq_one_letter_code
_entity_poly.pdbx_strand_id
1 'polypeptide(L)'
;MVLDPSRYQDTRTWKMTPAMIRARQPFFRRNMIGLGLLLGVTGGVYFYTYNFLHRDNDFADVPVPPISEEELAQLKKEYEVLKANKEK
;
A
#
# COMPACT_ATOMS: atom_id res chain seq x y z
N MET A 1 31.87 1.39 27.18
CA MET A 1 32.10 0.62 25.94
C MET A 1 30.85 0.09 25.23
N VAL A 2 29.61 0.37 25.67
CA VAL A 2 28.38 0.08 24.88
C VAL A 2 27.67 1.37 24.41
N LEU A 3 27.90 2.48 25.11
CA LEU A 3 27.30 3.78 24.82
C LEU A 3 28.30 4.81 24.25
N ASP A 4 29.55 4.40 24.03
CA ASP A 4 30.56 5.30 23.47
C ASP A 4 30.27 5.52 21.98
N PRO A 5 30.14 6.78 21.52
CA PRO A 5 29.85 7.07 20.12
C PRO A 5 30.95 6.50 19.22
N SER A 6 30.55 5.92 18.08
CA SER A 6 31.54 5.38 17.14
C SER A 6 32.47 6.48 16.64
N ARG A 7 33.74 6.14 16.33
CA ARG A 7 34.73 7.07 15.76
C ARG A 7 34.29 7.74 14.45
N TYR A 8 33.23 7.21 13.85
CA TYR A 8 32.66 7.67 12.59
C TYR A 8 31.45 8.60 12.78
N GLN A 9 31.05 8.85 14.02
CA GLN A 9 29.92 9.68 14.39
C GLN A 9 30.42 10.93 15.14
N ASP A 10 29.91 12.09 14.77
CA ASP A 10 30.20 13.33 15.47
C ASP A 10 29.50 13.31 16.84
N THR A 11 30.26 13.44 17.93
CA THR A 11 29.73 13.37 19.30
C THR A 11 28.94 14.60 19.71
N ARG A 12 29.11 15.73 18.99
CA ARG A 12 28.40 16.98 19.28
C ARG A 12 27.10 17.08 18.49
N THR A 13 27.13 16.70 17.22
CA THR A 13 25.98 16.86 16.30
C THR A 13 25.23 15.55 16.05
N TRP A 14 25.78 14.41 16.49
CA TRP A 14 25.28 13.05 16.23
C TRP A 14 25.16 12.68 14.74
N LYS A 15 25.72 13.51 13.86
CA LYS A 15 25.73 13.32 12.41
C LYS A 15 26.81 12.33 11.99
N MET A 16 26.62 11.76 10.80
CA MET A 16 27.63 10.93 10.17
C MET A 16 28.81 11.79 9.72
N THR A 17 30.04 11.34 10.00
CA THR A 17 31.24 11.99 9.48
C THR A 17 31.42 11.70 7.98
N PRO A 18 32.18 12.53 7.24
CA PRO A 18 32.50 12.25 5.84
C PRO A 18 33.19 10.89 5.62
N ALA A 19 33.99 10.44 6.59
CA ALA A 19 34.60 9.11 6.57
C ALA A 19 33.55 7.99 6.60
N MET A 20 32.51 8.13 7.42
CA MET A 20 31.39 7.18 7.48
C MET A 20 30.62 7.11 6.16
N ILE A 21 30.38 8.27 5.55
CA ILE A 21 29.63 8.36 4.28
C ILE A 21 30.38 7.62 3.17
N ARG A 22 31.70 7.80 3.07
CA ARG A 22 32.54 7.08 2.09
C ARG A 22 32.56 5.57 2.33
N ALA A 23 32.66 5.14 3.59
CA ALA A 23 32.64 3.72 3.94
C ALA A 23 31.32 3.03 3.54
N ARG A 24 30.21 3.78 3.45
CA ARG A 24 28.89 3.24 3.09
C ARG A 24 28.58 3.22 1.60
N GLN A 25 29.35 3.95 0.78
CA GLN A 25 29.18 4.02 -0.68
C GLN A 25 29.00 2.64 -1.36
N PRO A 26 29.84 1.61 -1.07
CA PRO A 26 29.71 0.32 -1.77
C PRO A 26 28.45 -0.47 -1.38
N PHE A 27 27.86 -0.22 -0.22
CA PHE A 27 26.68 -0.95 0.27
C PHE A 27 25.37 -0.36 -0.25
N PHE A 28 25.37 0.91 -0.67
CA PHE A 28 24.15 1.58 -1.12
C PHE A 28 23.43 0.80 -2.23
N ARG A 29 24.16 0.38 -3.27
CA ARG A 29 23.59 -0.39 -4.38
C ARG A 29 22.99 -1.72 -3.94
N ARG A 30 23.71 -2.47 -3.10
CA ARG A 30 23.24 -3.77 -2.60
C ARG A 30 21.99 -3.62 -1.73
N ASN A 31 21.95 -2.60 -0.88
CA ASN A 31 20.79 -2.30 -0.04
C ASN A 31 19.58 -1.85 -0.88
N MET A 32 19.80 -1.08 -1.96
CA MET A 32 18.72 -0.69 -2.87
C MET A 32 18.15 -1.86 -3.67
N ILE A 33 18.99 -2.79 -4.09
CA ILE A 33 18.51 -4.04 -4.71
C ILE A 33 17.69 -4.84 -3.70
N GLY A 34 18.17 -5.00 -2.46
CA GLY A 34 17.44 -5.69 -1.41
C GLY A 34 16.09 -5.03 -1.09
N LEU A 35 16.05 -3.70 -0.99
CA LEU A 35 14.81 -2.94 -0.80
C LEU A 35 13.85 -3.15 -1.98
N GLY A 36 14.35 -3.07 -3.21
CA GLY A 36 13.56 -3.28 -4.41
C GLY A 36 12.95 -4.69 -4.48
N LEU A 37 13.70 -5.72 -4.07
CA LEU A 37 13.19 -7.09 -3.96
C LEU A 37 12.09 -7.21 -2.92
N LEU A 38 12.28 -6.65 -1.72
CA LEU A 38 11.28 -6.70 -0.66
C LEU A 38 9.98 -5.99 -1.08
N LEU A 39 10.08 -4.76 -1.58
CA LEU A 39 8.93 -4.01 -2.05
C LEU A 39 8.29 -4.66 -3.28
N GLY A 40 9.09 -5.20 -4.18
CA GLY A 40 8.61 -5.89 -5.39
C GLY A 40 7.83 -7.15 -5.07
N VAL A 41 8.31 -7.98 -4.14
CA VAL A 41 7.60 -9.18 -3.69
C VAL A 41 6.30 -8.81 -2.99
N THR A 42 6.36 -7.91 -2.00
CA THR A 42 5.15 -7.49 -1.27
C THR A 42 4.13 -6.84 -2.20
N GLY A 43 4.56 -5.87 -3.00
CA GLY A 43 3.71 -5.19 -3.97
C GLY A 43 3.14 -6.14 -5.02
N GLY A 44 3.94 -7.09 -5.51
CA GLY A 44 3.51 -8.12 -6.45
C GLY A 44 2.41 -9.02 -5.88
N VAL A 45 2.52 -9.45 -4.62
CA VAL A 45 1.47 -10.24 -3.95
C VAL A 45 0.18 -9.43 -3.82
N TYR A 46 0.25 -8.19 -3.34
CA TYR A 46 -0.94 -7.32 -3.23
C TYR A 46 -1.57 -7.04 -4.60
N PHE A 47 -0.76 -6.74 -5.60
CA PHE A 47 -1.25 -6.47 -6.95
C PHE A 47 -1.89 -7.70 -7.58
N TYR A 48 -1.25 -8.86 -7.46
CA TYR A 48 -1.78 -10.13 -7.97
C TYR A 48 -3.11 -10.48 -7.30
N THR A 49 -3.16 -10.43 -5.97
CA THR A 49 -4.39 -10.74 -5.21
C THR A 49 -5.51 -9.77 -5.54
N TYR A 50 -5.22 -8.47 -5.61
CA TYR A 50 -6.20 -7.46 -6.04
C TYR A 50 -6.75 -7.78 -7.44
N ASN A 51 -5.87 -7.99 -8.43
CA ASN A 51 -6.29 -8.27 -9.80
C ASN A 51 -7.05 -9.60 -9.91
N PHE A 52 -6.62 -10.62 -9.16
CA PHE A 52 -7.27 -11.92 -9.11
C PHE A 52 -8.68 -11.82 -8.54
N LEU A 53 -8.88 -11.13 -7.41
CA LEU A 53 -10.20 -10.94 -6.80
C LEU A 53 -11.19 -10.18 -7.70
N HIS A 54 -10.70 -9.27 -8.54
CA HIS A 54 -11.57 -8.47 -9.42
C HIS A 54 -11.80 -9.11 -10.79
N ARG A 55 -11.17 -10.26 -11.06
CA ARG A 55 -11.25 -10.90 -12.37
C ARG A 55 -12.60 -11.56 -12.61
N ASP A 56 -13.16 -12.18 -11.58
CA ASP A 56 -14.40 -12.94 -11.66
C ASP A 56 -15.51 -12.17 -10.92
N ASN A 57 -16.61 -11.90 -11.62
CA ASN A 57 -17.83 -11.37 -10.99
C ASN A 57 -18.55 -12.54 -10.30
N ASP A 58 -17.97 -13.07 -9.22
CA ASP A 58 -18.51 -14.21 -8.43
C ASP A 58 -19.92 -13.99 -7.88
N PHE A 59 -20.46 -12.77 -7.99
CA PHE A 59 -21.82 -12.40 -7.60
C PHE A 59 -22.82 -12.35 -8.77
N ALA A 60 -22.40 -12.62 -10.00
CA ALA A 60 -23.28 -12.60 -11.17
C ALA A 60 -24.31 -13.75 -11.16
N ASP A 61 -23.95 -14.88 -10.53
CA ASP A 61 -24.80 -16.08 -10.46
C ASP A 61 -25.73 -16.08 -9.25
N VAL A 62 -25.64 -15.07 -8.37
CA VAL A 62 -26.54 -14.94 -7.22
C VAL A 62 -27.88 -14.38 -7.72
N PRO A 63 -28.97 -15.17 -7.67
CA PRO A 63 -30.27 -14.67 -8.10
C PRO A 63 -30.71 -13.53 -7.19
N VAL A 64 -31.11 -12.41 -7.80
CA VAL A 64 -31.66 -11.28 -7.05
C VAL A 64 -32.97 -11.76 -6.38
N PRO A 65 -33.14 -11.57 -5.07
CA PRO A 65 -34.39 -11.94 -4.40
C PRO A 65 -35.56 -11.21 -5.07
N PRO A 66 -36.74 -11.87 -5.20
CA PRO A 66 -37.91 -11.20 -5.75
C PRO A 66 -38.30 -10.04 -4.83
N ILE A 67 -38.25 -8.82 -5.38
CA ILE A 67 -38.61 -7.57 -4.71
C ILE A 67 -39.93 -7.06 -5.27
N SER A 68 -40.74 -6.43 -4.43
CA SER A 68 -41.95 -5.75 -4.88
C SER A 68 -41.61 -4.50 -5.70
N GLU A 69 -42.50 -4.10 -6.62
CA GLU A 69 -42.29 -2.89 -7.45
C GLU A 69 -42.16 -1.61 -6.60
N GLU A 70 -42.86 -1.57 -5.47
CA GLU A 70 -42.83 -0.45 -4.52
C GLU A 70 -41.46 -0.33 -3.83
N GLU A 71 -40.90 -1.44 -3.36
CA GLU A 71 -39.56 -1.48 -2.75
C GLU A 71 -38.47 -1.16 -3.76
N LEU A 72 -38.60 -1.63 -5.01
CA LEU A 72 -37.66 -1.30 -6.08
C LEU A 72 -37.63 0.21 -6.37
N ALA A 73 -38.80 0.85 -6.36
CA ALA A 73 -38.91 2.29 -6.57
C ALA A 73 -38.27 3.10 -5.42
N GLN A 74 -38.40 2.63 -4.17
CA GLN A 74 -37.74 3.25 -3.02
C GLN A 74 -36.22 3.11 -3.10
N LEU A 75 -35.73 1.89 -3.37
CA LEU A 75 -34.29 1.59 -3.49
C LEU A 75 -33.62 2.40 -4.59
N LYS A 76 -34.27 2.58 -5.75
CA LYS A 76 -33.74 3.41 -6.84
C LYS A 76 -33.58 4.88 -6.44
N LYS A 77 -34.58 5.45 -5.75
CA LYS A 77 -34.50 6.83 -5.25
C LYS A 77 -33.35 6.99 -4.26
N GLU A 78 -33.20 6.03 -3.34
CA GLU A 78 -32.13 6.05 -2.35
C GLU A 78 -30.74 5.97 -3.01
N TYR A 79 -30.58 5.10 -4.01
CA TYR A 79 -29.36 4.98 -4.81
C TYR A 79 -29.00 6.28 -5.54
N GLU A 80 -29.97 6.95 -6.16
CA GLU A 80 -29.75 8.23 -6.86
C GLU A 80 -29.29 9.34 -5.91
N VAL A 81 -29.89 9.42 -4.70
CA VAL A 81 -29.48 10.38 -3.67
C VAL A 81 -28.05 10.11 -3.20
N LEU A 82 -27.70 8.84 -2.94
CA LEU A 82 -26.35 8.45 -2.53
C LEU A 82 -25.31 8.74 -3.61
N LYS A 83 -25.64 8.46 -4.88
CA LYS A 83 -24.77 8.76 -6.01
C LYS A 83 -24.50 10.27 -6.14
N ALA A 84 -25.56 11.08 -6.08
CA ALA A 84 -25.43 12.54 -6.14
C ALA A 84 -24.63 13.13 -4.97
N ASN A 85 -24.72 12.54 -3.78
CA ASN A 85 -23.93 12.95 -2.61
C ASN A 85 -22.46 12.53 -2.70
N LYS A 86 -22.15 11.42 -3.39
CA LYS A 86 -20.76 10.96 -3.61
C LYS A 86 -20.03 11.78 -4.68
N GLU A 87 -20.78 12.37 -5.62
CA GLU A 87 -20.27 13.21 -6.70
C GLU A 87 -20.12 14.70 -6.32
N LYS A 88 -20.59 15.09 -5.12
CA LYS A 88 -20.40 16.43 -4.52
C LYS A 88 -19.19 16.47 -3.60
#